data_AF-A0A258C6M6-F1
#
_entry.id   AF-A0A258C6M6-F1
#
_cell.length_a   1.000
_cell.length_b   1.000
_cell.length_c   1.000
_cell.angle_alpha   90.00
_cell.angle_beta   90.00
_cell.angle_gamma   90.00
#
_symmetry.space_group_name_H-M   'P 1'
#
loop_
_entity.id
_entity.type
_entity.pdbx_description
1 polymer ?
#
loop_
_entity_poly.entity_id
_entity_poly.type
_entity_poly.pdbx_seq_one_letter_code
_entity_poly.pdbx_strand_id
1 'polypeptide(L)'
;RFPNPDGLLMPGMFVHARLVAGVKSEAILAPQQGITRTPTGQATALVVNAENKVEARQVTTARTVGNRWLVTEGLNAGDRLITEGLQFIAPGVEVNPVPASNVAAAQPQAQ
;
A
#
# COMPACT_ATOMS: atom_id res chain seq x y z
N ARG A 1 -8.45 32.36 -4.70
CA ARG A 1 -8.20 33.13 -5.94
C ARG A 1 -7.04 32.46 -6.65
N PHE A 2 -7.21 32.10 -7.92
CA PHE A 2 -6.14 31.46 -8.70
C PHE A 2 -5.43 32.54 -9.52
N PRO A 3 -4.11 32.74 -9.39
CA PRO A 3 -3.39 33.70 -10.22
C PRO A 3 -3.37 33.20 -11.68
N ASN A 4 -3.97 33.97 -12.59
CA ASN A 4 -3.93 33.76 -14.05
C ASN A 4 -3.31 35.00 -14.73
N PRO A 5 -2.02 35.29 -14.50
CA PRO A 5 -1.37 36.51 -14.99
C PRO A 5 -1.28 36.56 -16.53
N ASP A 6 -1.21 35.41 -17.19
CA ASP A 6 -1.06 35.30 -18.66
C ASP A 6 -2.39 35.05 -19.40
N GLY A 7 -3.53 35.04 -18.69
CA GLY A 7 -4.86 34.88 -19.32
C GLY A 7 -5.14 33.50 -19.92
N LEU A 8 -4.30 32.50 -19.65
CA LEU A 8 -4.36 31.15 -20.22
C LEU A 8 -5.64 30.36 -19.88
N LEU A 9 -6.32 30.70 -18.78
CA LEU A 9 -7.58 30.08 -18.37
C LEU A 9 -8.78 30.92 -18.83
N MET A 10 -9.50 30.46 -19.86
CA MET A 10 -10.74 31.10 -20.32
C MET A 10 -11.93 30.75 -19.40
N PRO A 11 -12.87 31.68 -19.17
CA PRO A 11 -14.10 31.40 -18.41
C PRO A 11 -14.89 30.27 -19.08
N GLY A 12 -15.21 29.21 -18.34
CA GLY A 12 -15.91 28.03 -18.84
C GLY A 12 -15.03 26.79 -19.09
N MET A 13 -13.71 26.90 -18.92
CA MET A 13 -12.81 25.75 -18.98
C MET A 13 -12.86 24.91 -17.68
N PHE A 14 -12.95 23.59 -17.83
CA PHE A 14 -12.78 22.66 -16.71
C PHE A 14 -11.29 22.44 -16.41
N VAL A 15 -10.91 22.59 -15.14
CA VAL A 15 -9.54 22.32 -14.67
C VAL A 15 -9.55 21.24 -13.60
N HIS A 16 -8.56 20.34 -13.64
CA HIS A 16 -8.34 19.36 -12.58
C HIS A 16 -7.34 19.93 -11.57
N ALA A 17 -7.83 20.49 -10.47
CA ALA A 17 -6.98 20.91 -9.36
C ALA A 17 -6.61 19.69 -8.51
N ARG A 18 -5.31 19.43 -8.34
CA ARG A 18 -4.80 18.42 -7.41
C ARG A 18 -4.49 19.10 -6.08
N LEU A 19 -5.26 18.79 -5.04
CA LEU A 19 -5.02 19.28 -3.69
C LEU A 19 -4.29 18.19 -2.90
N VAL A 20 -3.16 18.54 -2.28
CA VAL A 20 -2.44 17.64 -1.37
C VAL A 20 -3.14 17.66 -0.01
N ALA A 21 -3.97 16.67 0.24
CA ALA A 21 -4.71 16.53 1.50
C ALA A 21 -3.85 15.80 2.55
N GLY A 22 -3.01 16.56 3.28
CA GLY A 22 -2.30 16.13 4.48
C GLY A 22 -1.25 15.03 4.30
N VAL A 23 -0.09 15.19 4.95
CA VAL A 23 0.93 14.14 5.00
C VAL A 23 0.62 13.23 6.18
N LYS A 24 0.19 12.00 5.90
CA LYS A 24 0.05 10.97 6.94
C LYS A 24 1.40 10.24 7.06
N SER A 25 2.26 10.74 7.95
CA SER A 25 3.66 10.30 8.08
C SER A 25 3.82 8.87 8.60
N GLU A 26 2.82 8.33 9.30
CA GLU A 26 2.87 7.00 9.94
C GLU A 26 2.07 5.95 9.16
N ALA A 27 1.99 6.08 7.84
CA ALA A 27 1.24 5.15 7.00
C ALA A 27 2.18 4.20 6.24
N ILE A 28 1.90 2.90 6.31
CA ILE A 28 2.66 1.89 5.57
C ILE A 28 2.00 1.66 4.22
N LEU A 29 2.79 1.73 3.14
CA LEU A 29 2.32 1.38 1.81
C LEU A 29 2.60 -0.08 1.52
N ALA A 30 1.57 -0.91 1.62
CA ALA A 30 1.63 -2.32 1.29
C ALA A 30 1.17 -2.57 -0.15
N PRO A 31 1.87 -3.37 -0.96
CA PRO A 31 1.38 -3.82 -2.27
C PRO A 31 0.01 -4.48 -2.18
N GLN A 32 -0.87 -4.21 -3.14
CA GLN A 32 -2.22 -4.81 -3.16
C GLN A 32 -2.19 -6.33 -3.24
N GLN A 33 -1.18 -6.89 -3.91
CA GLN A 33 -1.02 -8.34 -4.10
C GLN A 33 -0.79 -9.10 -2.79
N GLY A 34 -0.26 -8.45 -1.74
CA GLY A 34 0.01 -9.09 -0.44
C GLY A 34 -1.11 -8.93 0.59
N ILE A 35 -2.18 -8.20 0.25
CA ILE A 35 -3.33 -7.98 1.13
C ILE A 35 -4.48 -8.85 0.64
N THR A 36 -4.87 -9.82 1.47
CA THR A 36 -6.07 -10.63 1.26
C THR A 36 -7.22 -10.07 2.09
N ARG A 37 -8.45 -10.44 1.75
CA ARG A 37 -9.63 -10.11 2.54
C ARG A 37 -10.33 -11.38 2.96
N THR A 38 -10.72 -11.44 4.22
CA THR A 38 -11.58 -12.51 4.73
C THR A 38 -13.00 -12.36 4.18
N PRO A 39 -13.83 -13.43 4.23
CA PRO A 39 -15.25 -13.33 3.86
C PRO A 39 -16.03 -12.30 4.68
N THR A 40 -15.53 -11.96 5.88
CA THR A 40 -16.08 -10.92 6.76
C THR A 40 -15.67 -9.50 6.35
N GLY A 41 -14.88 -9.35 5.28
CA GLY A 41 -14.43 -8.07 4.73
C GLY A 41 -13.20 -7.46 5.42
N GLN A 42 -12.64 -8.14 6.43
CA GLN A 42 -11.45 -7.68 7.14
C GLN A 42 -10.21 -7.90 6.27
N ALA A 43 -9.30 -6.93 6.24
CA ALA A 43 -8.06 -7.05 5.50
C ALA A 43 -7.03 -7.84 6.34
N THR A 44 -6.35 -8.77 5.71
CA THR A 44 -5.35 -9.63 6.33
C THR A 44 -4.09 -9.62 5.46
N ALA A 45 -2.94 -9.55 6.11
CA ALA A 45 -1.63 -9.62 5.49
C ALA A 45 -0.93 -10.89 5.97
N LEU A 46 -0.25 -11.59 5.06
CA LEU A 46 0.67 -12.66 5.44
C LEU A 46 2.08 -12.07 5.49
N VAL A 47 2.72 -12.12 6.66
CA VAL A 47 4.08 -11.62 6.88
C VAL A 47 5.00 -12.75 7.28
N VAL A 48 6.29 -12.62 6.97
CA VAL A 48 7.33 -13.54 7.42
C VAL A 48 8.01 -12.95 8.64
N ASN A 49 8.00 -13.68 9.76
CA ASN A 49 8.65 -13.27 10.99
C ASN A 49 10.18 -13.51 10.93
N ALA A 50 10.90 -13.14 12.00
CA ALA A 50 12.36 -13.32 12.07
C ALA A 50 12.81 -14.79 12.03
N GLU A 51 11.92 -15.72 12.38
CA GLU A 51 12.13 -17.18 12.33
C GLU A 51 11.77 -17.78 10.97
N ASN A 52 11.56 -16.95 9.94
CA ASN A 52 11.15 -17.37 8.60
C ASN A 52 9.81 -18.14 8.57
N LYS A 53 8.91 -17.89 9.52
CA LYS A 53 7.56 -18.46 9.55
C LYS A 53 6.52 -17.45 9.07
N VAL A 54 5.49 -17.98 8.41
CA VAL A 54 4.34 -17.19 7.97
C VAL A 54 3.42 -16.87 9.15
N GLU A 55 3.15 -15.61 9.37
CA GLU A 55 2.18 -15.10 10.35
C GLU A 55 1.06 -14.38 9.61
N ALA A 56 -0.18 -14.78 9.88
CA ALA A 56 -1.35 -14.06 9.41
C ALA A 56 -1.69 -12.94 10.38
N ARG A 57 -1.68 -11.71 9.88
CA ARG A 57 -1.96 -10.53 10.69
C ARG A 57 -3.11 -9.74 10.11
N GLN A 58 -4.05 -9.38 10.96
CA GLN A 58 -5.12 -8.47 10.58
C GLN A 58 -4.56 -7.06 10.43
N VAL A 59 -4.93 -6.39 9.35
CA VAL A 59 -4.46 -5.04 9.03
C VAL A 59 -5.63 -4.09 8.78
N THR A 60 -5.46 -2.84 9.19
CA THR A 60 -6.42 -1.77 8.90
C THR A 60 -5.94 -1.01 7.67
N THR A 61 -6.74 -1.05 6.59
CA THR A 61 -6.46 -0.31 5.34
C THR A 61 -7.39 0.89 5.24
N ALA A 62 -6.85 2.07 4.92
CA ALA A 62 -7.65 3.29 4.81
C ALA A 62 -8.04 3.62 3.36
N ARG A 63 -7.07 3.57 2.43
CA ARG A 63 -7.31 3.85 1.01
C ARG A 63 -6.27 3.17 0.13
N THR A 64 -6.52 3.10 -1.17
CA THR A 64 -5.49 2.76 -2.15
C THR A 64 -4.78 4.01 -2.64
N VAL A 65 -3.47 3.92 -2.84
CA VAL A 65 -2.64 4.95 -3.47
C VAL A 65 -1.94 4.29 -4.64
N GLY A 66 -2.45 4.51 -5.85
CA GLY A 66 -2.02 3.78 -7.04
C GLY A 66 -2.27 2.28 -6.90
N ASN A 67 -1.21 1.48 -7.00
CA ASN A 67 -1.23 0.01 -6.87
C ASN A 67 -0.90 -0.50 -5.46
N ARG A 68 -0.95 0.37 -4.43
CA ARG A 68 -0.67 0.04 -3.04
C ARG A 68 -1.83 0.37 -2.12
N TRP A 69 -1.98 -0.40 -1.06
CA TRP A 69 -2.84 -0.07 0.08
C TRP A 69 -2.09 0.81 1.06
N LEU A 70 -2.75 1.86 1.50
CA LEU A 70 -2.35 2.64 2.66
C LEU A 70 -2.86 1.93 3.91
N VAL A 71 -1.94 1.24 4.59
CA VAL A 71 -2.16 0.53 5.85
C VAL A 71 -1.90 1.51 6.99
N THR A 72 -2.85 1.60 7.91
CA THR A 72 -2.75 2.47 9.08
C THR A 72 -2.38 1.71 10.34
N GLU A 73 -2.71 0.42 10.42
CA GLU A 73 -2.44 -0.42 11.59
C GLU A 73 -2.17 -1.86 11.17
N GLY A 74 -1.40 -2.57 11.98
CA GLY A 74 -1.11 -4.00 11.81
C GLY A 74 0.13 -4.30 10.96
N LEU A 75 0.80 -3.31 10.37
CA LEU A 75 2.09 -3.51 9.70
C LEU A 75 3.10 -2.48 10.18
N ASN A 76 4.33 -2.93 10.40
CA ASN A 76 5.45 -2.06 10.77
C ASN A 76 6.44 -1.92 9.62
N ALA A 77 7.20 -0.83 9.64
CA ALA A 77 8.33 -0.68 8.73
C ALA A 77 9.38 -1.77 9.00
N GLY A 78 9.77 -2.50 7.96
CA GLY A 78 10.70 -3.63 8.06
C GLY A 78 10.02 -5.01 8.08
N ASP A 79 8.70 -5.07 8.20
CA ASP A 79 7.96 -6.33 8.06
C ASP A 79 8.07 -6.86 6.63
N ARG A 80 8.31 -8.17 6.49
CA ARG A 80 8.43 -8.84 5.20
C ARG A 80 7.04 -9.32 4.76
N LEU A 81 6.37 -8.54 3.93
CA LEU A 81 5.07 -8.92 3.36
C LEU A 81 5.22 -9.93 2.24
N ILE A 82 4.39 -10.97 2.24
CA ILE A 82 4.33 -11.95 1.17
C ILE A 82 3.39 -11.44 0.06
N THR A 83 3.89 -11.34 -1.17
CA THR A 83 3.11 -10.83 -2.32
C THR A 83 2.80 -11.89 -3.36
N GLU A 84 3.42 -13.06 -3.28
CA GLU A 84 3.26 -14.16 -4.23
C GLU A 84 3.10 -15.47 -3.49
N GLY A 85 2.46 -16.45 -4.14
CA GLY A 85 2.32 -17.79 -3.59
C GLY A 85 1.27 -17.94 -2.48
N LEU A 86 0.50 -16.89 -2.15
CA LEU A 86 -0.53 -16.87 -1.08
C LEU A 86 -1.52 -18.06 -1.11
N GLN A 87 -1.72 -18.68 -2.27
CA GLN A 87 -2.58 -19.85 -2.46
C GLN A 87 -1.97 -21.18 -1.98
N PHE A 88 -0.64 -21.25 -1.82
CA PHE A 88 0.10 -22.47 -1.48
C PHE A 88 0.71 -22.44 -0.06
N ILE A 89 0.53 -21.35 0.67
CA ILE A 89 1.10 -21.14 2.01
C ILE A 89 -0.02 -20.98 3.03
N ALA A 90 0.14 -21.70 4.14
CA ALA A 90 -0.72 -21.57 5.30
C ALA A 90 0.01 -20.81 6.42
N PRO A 91 -0.71 -20.15 7.34
CA PRO A 91 -0.12 -19.58 8.54
C PRO A 91 0.61 -20.67 9.36
N GLY A 92 1.80 -20.35 9.87
CA GLY A 92 2.63 -21.25 10.68
C GLY A 92 3.63 -22.10 9.89
N VAL A 93 3.62 -22.06 8.56
CA VAL A 93 4.58 -22.78 7.72
C VAL A 93 5.90 -22.01 7.65
N GLU A 94 7.02 -22.74 7.68
CA GLU A 94 8.35 -22.18 7.43
C GLU A 94 8.54 -21.95 5.92
N VAL A 95 8.95 -20.74 5.56
CA VAL A 95 9.11 -20.30 4.17
C VAL A 95 10.49 -19.71 3.98
N ASN A 96 11.08 -19.91 2.81
CA ASN A 96 12.30 -19.19 2.44
C ASN A 96 11.92 -17.92 1.67
N PRO A 97 12.01 -16.71 2.27
CA PRO A 97 11.61 -15.49 1.61
C PRO A 97 12.58 -15.14 0.47
N VAL A 98 12.04 -14.97 -0.74
CA VAL A 98 12.77 -14.43 -1.89
C VAL A 98 12.28 -13.02 -2.19
N PRO A 99 13.16 -12.10 -2.64
CA PRO A 99 12.74 -10.76 -3.04
C PRO A 99 11.77 -10.84 -4.21
N ALA A 100 10.56 -10.32 -4.01
CA ALA A 100 9.52 -10.31 -5.03
C ALA A 100 9.93 -9.43 -6.21
N SER A 101 9.87 -9.97 -7.42
CA SER A 101 10.19 -9.21 -8.65
C SER A 101 8.98 -8.44 -9.20
N ASN A 102 7.78 -8.70 -8.68
CA ASN A 102 6.53 -8.14 -9.20
C ASN A 102 6.14 -6.81 -8.56
N VAL A 103 6.87 -6.39 -7.54
CA VAL A 103 6.61 -5.15 -6.82
C VAL A 103 7.62 -4.11 -7.28
N ALA A 104 7.22 -3.22 -8.19
CA ALA A 104 8.04 -2.07 -8.53
C ALA A 104 8.37 -1.29 -7.24
N ALA A 105 9.66 -1.04 -6.98
CA ALA A 105 10.13 -0.34 -5.80
C ALA A 105 9.36 0.98 -5.63
N ALA A 106 9.06 1.35 -4.39
CA ALA A 106 8.47 2.64 -4.08
C ALA A 106 9.47 3.72 -4.43
N GLN A 107 9.41 4.23 -5.67
CA GLN A 107 10.07 5.48 -6.01
C GLN A 107 9.49 6.53 -5.05
N PRO A 108 10.34 7.16 -4.21
CA PRO A 108 9.92 8.32 -3.45
C PRO A 108 9.52 9.34 -4.52
N GLN A 109 8.22 9.61 -4.65
CA GLN A 109 7.77 10.74 -5.44
C GLN A 109 8.20 11.98 -4.66
N ALA A 110 9.43 12.44 -4.89
CA ALA A 110 9.83 13.79 -4.60
C ALA A 110 8.96 14.69 -5.50
N GLN A 111 7.99 15.36 -4.88
CA GLN A 111 7.23 16.49 -5.43
C GLN A 111 7.32 17.61 -4.43
#